data_AF-A0AAZ3SMI2-F1
#
_entry.id   AF-A0AAZ3SMI2-F1
#
_cell.length_a   1.000
_cell.length_b   1.000
_cell.length_c   1.000
_cell.angle_alpha   90.00
_cell.angle_beta   90.00
_cell.angle_gamma   90.00
#
_symmetry.space_group_name_H-M   'P 1'
#
loop_
_entity.id
_entity.type
_entity.pdbx_description
1 polymer ?
#
loop_
_entity_poly.entity_id
_entity_poly.type
_entity_poly.pdbx_seq_one_letter_code
_entity_poly.pdbx_strand_id
1 'polypeptide(L)' 'VIIKCSHAISSYNTILWYQQSIADTNLKLIGFVLFSIAIEDQFKEHFEIRGDGEIEASLQLLSDPENSAVYYCAASKTQ' A
#
# COMPACT_ATOMS: atom_id res chain seq x y z
N VAL A 1 7.94 6.07 9.20
CA VAL A 1 8.36 4.65 9.05
C VAL A 1 8.22 4.27 7.59
N ILE A 2 9.09 3.43 7.04
CA ILE A 2 8.98 2.95 5.64
C ILE A 2 8.81 1.43 5.66
N ILE A 3 7.76 0.95 5.00
CA ILE A 3 7.45 -0.47 4.82
C ILE A 3 7.72 -0.80 3.36
N LYS A 4 8.44 -1.89 3.09
CA LYS A 4 8.77 -2.34 1.73
C LYS A 4 8.01 -3.63 1.41
N CYS A 5 7.60 -3.77 0.16
CA CYS A 5 6.99 -4.97 -0.37
C CYS A 5 7.55 -5.24 -1.77
N SER A 6 7.84 -6.50 -2.07
CA SER A 6 8.27 -6.93 -3.39
C SER A 6 7.67 -8.27 -3.74
N HIS A 7 7.60 -8.56 -5.04
CA HIS A 7 7.17 -9.87 -5.54
C HIS A 7 7.99 -10.27 -6.76
N ALA A 8 7.92 -11.55 -7.11
CA ALA A 8 8.59 -12.12 -8.30
C ALA A 8 7.60 -12.77 -9.30
N ILE A 9 6.30 -12.48 -9.15
CA ILE A 9 5.25 -13.03 -10.00
C ILE A 9 5.22 -12.26 -11.32
N SER A 10 5.72 -12.87 -12.40
CA SER A 10 5.94 -12.22 -13.69
C SER A 10 4.68 -11.66 -14.36
N SER A 11 3.50 -12.20 -14.06
CA SER A 11 2.23 -11.72 -14.62
C SER A 11 1.60 -10.56 -13.85
N TYR A 12 2.15 -10.20 -12.69
CA TYR A 12 1.58 -9.19 -11.80
C TYR A 12 2.29 -7.87 -12.02
N ASN A 13 1.50 -6.80 -12.03
CA ASN A 13 1.92 -5.44 -12.37
C ASN A 13 1.36 -4.40 -11.40
N THR A 14 0.74 -4.85 -10.32
CA THR A 14 0.16 -3.99 -9.30
C THR A 14 0.62 -4.42 -7.92
N ILE A 15 1.05 -3.45 -7.10
CA ILE A 15 1.21 -3.63 -5.66
C ILE A 15 0.20 -2.74 -4.95
N LEU A 16 -0.66 -3.35 -4.13
CA LEU A 16 -1.67 -2.68 -3.32
C LEU A 16 -1.24 -2.64 -1.86
N TRP A 17 -1.66 -1.59 -1.17
CA TRP A 17 -1.41 -1.38 0.26
C TRP A 17 -2.72 -1.27 1.03
N TYR A 18 -2.81 -1.97 2.14
CA TYR A 18 -3.98 -1.99 3.02
C TYR A 18 -3.58 -1.70 4.46
N GLN A 19 -4.49 -1.04 5.18
CA GLN A 19 -4.42 -0.87 6.63
C GLN A 19 -5.53 -1.70 7.30
N GLN A 20 -5.19 -2.36 8.40
CA GLN A 20 -6.13 -2.95 9.35
C GLN A 20 -5.91 -2.30 10.71
N SER A 21 -6.85 -1.47 11.16
CA SER A 21 -6.73 -0.80 12.46
C SER A 21 -7.05 -1.77 13.59
N ILE A 22 -6.60 -1.45 14.81
CA ILE A 22 -6.85 -2.31 15.99
C ILE A 22 -8.36 -2.44 16.27
N ALA A 23 -9.14 -1.40 15.98
CA ALA A 23 -10.57 -1.34 16.23
C ALA A 23 -11.44 -1.95 15.12
N ASP A 24 -10.87 -2.22 13.94
CA ASP A 24 -11.61 -2.65 12.75
C ASP A 24 -10.87 -3.79 12.04
N THR A 25 -11.51 -4.95 11.92
CA THR A 25 -10.93 -6.11 11.26
C THR A 25 -10.90 -5.99 9.75
N ASN A 26 -11.59 -5.01 9.15
CA ASN A 26 -11.63 -4.84 7.71
C ASN A 26 -10.31 -4.28 7.18
N LEU A 27 -9.91 -4.77 6.00
CA LEU A 27 -8.80 -4.21 5.24
C LEU A 27 -9.28 -2.97 4.47
N LYS A 28 -8.74 -1.81 4.81
CA LYS A 28 -8.99 -0.56 4.09
C LYS A 28 -7.87 -0.33 3.09
N LEU A 29 -8.23 -0.14 1.82
CA LEU A 29 -7.26 0.17 0.77
C LEU A 29 -6.68 1.56 1.02
N ILE A 30 -5.35 1.63 1.15
CA ILE A 30 -4.62 2.91 1.23
C ILE A 30 -4.41 3.45 -0.17
N GLY A 31 -3.95 2.59 -1.07
CA GLY A 31 -3.56 2.94 -2.42
C GLY A 31 -2.80 1.81 -3.10
N PHE A 32 -2.31 2.07 -4.31
CA PHE A 32 -1.60 1.10 -5.12
C PHE A 32 -0.61 1.74 -6.09
N VAL A 33 0.29 0.91 -6.61
CA VAL A 33 1.19 1.22 -7.71
C VAL A 33 0.86 0.28 -8.87
N LEU A 34 0.56 0.84 -10.04
CA LEU A 34 0.44 0.14 -11.33
C LEU A 34 1.43 0.78 -12.32
N PHE A 35 0.94 1.61 -13.25
CA PHE A 35 1.74 2.54 -14.07
C PHE A 35 1.85 3.92 -13.41
N SER A 36 0.91 4.21 -12.52
CA SER A 36 0.86 5.42 -11.71
C SER A 36 0.57 5.02 -10.26
N ILE A 37 0.85 5.95 -9.36
CA ILE A 37 0.54 5.81 -7.94
C ILE A 37 -0.82 6.44 -7.69
N ALA A 38 -1.70 5.69 -7.03
CA ALA A 38 -2.99 6.18 -6.55
C ALA A 38 -3.08 5.98 -5.04
N ILE A 39 -3.54 7.01 -4.33
CA ILE A 39 -3.79 6.99 -2.89
C ILE A 39 -5.22 7.47 -2.69
N GLU A 40 -6.00 6.73 -1.91
CA GLU A 40 -7.38 7.10 -1.56
C GLU A 40 -7.38 8.43 -0.79
N ASP A 41 -8.40 9.26 -1.02
CA ASP A 41 -8.41 10.66 -0.55
C ASP A 41 -8.19 10.78 0.97
N GLN A 42 -8.81 9.91 1.76
CA GLN A 42 -8.69 9.89 3.23
C GLN A 42 -7.26 9.56 3.73
N PHE A 43 -6.40 9.04 2.85
CA PHE A 43 -5.06 8.56 3.20
C PHE A 43 -3.93 9.43 2.63
N LYS A 44 -4.24 10.42 1.78
CA LYS A 44 -3.25 11.27 1.09
C LYS A 44 -2.32 12.07 2.02
N GLU A 45 -2.81 12.49 3.17
CA GLU A 45 -2.01 13.27 4.13
C GLU A 45 -1.21 12.39 5.10
N HIS A 46 -1.55 11.11 5.21
CA HIS A 46 -0.99 10.18 6.18
C HIS A 46 0.08 9.26 5.57
N PHE A 47 -0.01 9.02 4.26
CA PHE A 47 0.79 8.04 3.56
C PHE A 47 1.37 8.59 2.26
N GLU A 48 2.58 8.12 1.95
CA GLU A 48 3.19 8.27 0.64
C GLU A 48 3.53 6.88 0.08
N ILE A 49 3.19 6.62 -1.17
CA ILE A 49 3.53 5.36 -1.86
C ILE A 49 4.58 5.66 -2.93
N ARG A 50 5.58 4.80 -3.08
CA ARG A 50 6.59 4.84 -4.14
C ARG A 50 6.89 3.45 -4.68
N GLY A 51 7.44 3.37 -5.89
CA GLY A 51 7.98 2.14 -6.46
C GLY A 51 7.38 1.77 -7.81
N ASP A 52 7.44 0.47 -8.12
CA ASP A 52 7.03 -0.16 -9.36
C ASP A 52 6.14 -1.37 -9.03
N GLY A 53 4.93 -1.39 -9.61
CA GLY A 53 3.95 -2.45 -9.38
C GLY A 53 4.36 -3.82 -9.92
N GLU A 54 5.38 -3.92 -10.77
CA GLU A 54 5.90 -5.20 -11.30
C GLU A 54 6.98 -5.85 -10.41
N ILE A 55 7.61 -5.06 -9.52
CA ILE A 55 8.85 -5.49 -8.84
C ILE A 55 8.77 -5.20 -7.34
N GLU A 56 8.72 -3.93 -6.96
CA GLU A 56 8.76 -3.50 -5.56
C GLU A 56 8.09 -2.15 -5.33
N ALA A 57 7.39 -2.02 -4.20
CA ALA A 57 6.83 -0.76 -3.73
C ALA A 57 7.11 -0.54 -2.25
N SER A 58 7.06 0.73 -1.84
CA SER A 58 7.21 1.14 -0.47
C SER A 58 6.08 2.06 -0.03
N LEU A 59 5.62 1.86 1.20
CA LEU A 59 4.67 2.70 1.90
C LEU A 59 5.41 3.47 3.01
N GLN A 60 5.41 4.79 2.91
CA GLN A 60 5.96 5.70 3.91
C GLN A 60 4.83 6.29 4.76
N LEU A 61 4.91 6.11 6.08
CA LEU A 61 4.03 6.71 7.08
C LEU A 61 4.56 8.10 7.42
N LEU A 62 3.75 9.13 7.15
CA LEU A 62 4.13 10.54 7.27
C LEU A 62 3.92 11.10 8.69
N SER A 63 2.80 10.79 9.37
CA SER A 63 2.52 11.16 10.77
C SER A 63 1.29 10.43 11.32
N ASP A 64 1.20 10.33 12.67
CA ASP A 64 0.03 10.00 13.54
C ASP A 64 0.14 8.69 14.38
N PRO A 65 -0.17 8.69 15.71
CA PRO A 65 -0.42 7.48 16.51
C PRO A 65 -1.57 6.59 16.01
N GLU A 66 -2.51 7.08 15.18
CA GLU A 66 -3.52 6.26 14.48
C GLU A 66 -2.91 5.27 13.47
N ASN A 67 -1.62 5.42 13.14
CA ASN A 67 -0.88 4.43 12.37
C ASN A 67 -0.48 3.17 13.16
N SER A 68 -0.89 3.05 14.43
CA SER A 68 -0.77 1.79 15.17
C SER A 68 -1.77 0.77 14.62
N ALA A 69 -1.39 0.18 13.49
CA ALA A 69 -2.20 -0.71 12.68
C ALA A 69 -1.31 -1.82 12.09
N VAL A 70 -1.95 -2.86 11.58
CA VAL A 70 -1.25 -3.83 10.73
C VAL A 70 -1.36 -3.38 9.28
N TYR A 71 -0.25 -3.36 8.58
CA TYR A 71 -0.17 -2.98 7.17
C TYR A 71 0.08 -4.22 6.33
N TYR A 72 -0.72 -4.40 5.29
CA TYR A 72 -0.59 -5.50 4.36
C TYR A 72 -0.27 -4.98 2.97
N CYS A 73 0.59 -5.68 2.25
CA CYS A 73 0.71 -5.51 0.81
C CYS A 73 0.17 -6.74 0.08
N ALA A 74 -0.34 -6.53 -1.13
CA ALA A 74 -0.74 -7.60 -2.03
C ALA A 74 -0.24 -7.28 -3.44
N ALA A 75 0.19 -8.31 -4.17
CA ALA A 75 0.52 -8.20 -5.57
C ALA A 75 -0.66 -8.72 -6.41
N SER A 76 -0.97 -8.08 -7.53
CA SER A 76 -2.04 -8.52 -8.43
C SER A 76 -1.71 -8.24 -9.89
N LYS A 77 -2.50 -8.85 -10.78
CA LYS A 77 -2.56 -8.52 -12.20
C LYS A 77 -3.81 -7.69 -12.45
N THR A 78 -3.67 -6.51 -13.05
CA THR A 78 -4.83 -5.78 -13.57
C THR A 78 -5.45 -6.50 -14.75
N GLN A 79 -6.77 -6.62 -14.76
CA GLN A 79 -7.53 -7.17 -15.90
C GLN A 79 -7.60 -6.18 -17.06
#